data_AF-A0AAQ3TQD8-F1
#
_entry.id   AF-A0AAQ3TQD8-F1
#
_cell.length_a   1.000
_cell.length_b   1.000
_cell.length_c   1.000
_cell.angle_alpha   90.00
_cell.angle_beta   90.00
_cell.angle_gamma   90.00
#
_symmetry.space_group_name_H-M   'P 1'
#
loop_
_entity.id
_entity.type
_entity.pdbx_description
1 polymer ?
#
loop_
_entity_poly.entity_id
_entity_poly.type
_entity_poly.pdbx_seq_one_letter_code
_entity_poly.pdbx_strand_id
1 'polypeptide(L)'
;MALSSTDSDSLSGLAAGGDDDEEWFEAAAIAGAYTMLEYGGASSKKPRKIVVETKIQWVERTLRDSDACYHMFRMRRLVFHNLHELLVNKYGLKSSNEMCSKEALGIFLWMCGAPQSVRQAKDKFTHSLETISRMFNEVFECVNRLAADVIKLKDPTLFVVHDKLQEPKFWLHFKNCIGAIDGTHIPVIVPSSKQLVHIGRHEYCSQNVMAVCDFDMRFTFVVTGWPGSAHDTRIFLDSLVKHKDYFPHPPEEKYYLVDSRYPKKMDI
;
A
#
# COMPACT_ATOMS: atom_id res chain seq x y z
N MET A 1 72.55 28.49 -22.60
CA MET A 1 73.63 27.61 -23.10
C MET A 1 73.83 26.53 -22.04
N ALA A 2 73.61 25.26 -22.44
CA ALA A 2 73.81 24.00 -21.70
C ALA A 2 72.92 23.67 -20.46
N LEU A 3 72.73 22.36 -20.26
CA LEU A 3 71.69 21.58 -19.56
C LEU A 3 72.17 20.97 -18.22
N SER A 4 71.19 20.38 -17.49
CA SER A 4 71.29 19.18 -16.60
C SER A 4 71.66 19.44 -15.13
N SER A 5 71.07 18.85 -14.08
CA SER A 5 69.94 17.91 -13.82
C SER A 5 69.85 17.64 -12.30
N THR A 6 68.61 17.51 -11.75
CA THR A 6 68.09 16.62 -10.65
C THR A 6 68.89 16.43 -9.34
N ASP A 7 68.35 16.23 -8.12
CA ASP A 7 67.03 16.16 -7.47
C ASP A 7 67.34 15.99 -5.95
N SER A 8 66.71 16.74 -5.05
CA SER A 8 65.68 16.35 -4.06
C SER A 8 66.13 15.62 -2.75
N ASP A 9 65.86 16.35 -1.65
CA ASP A 9 65.52 16.05 -0.25
C ASP A 9 65.78 14.68 0.41
N SER A 10 66.33 14.74 1.64
CA SER A 10 65.88 13.90 2.77
C SER A 10 66.35 14.44 4.14
N LEU A 11 65.40 14.53 5.07
CA LEU A 11 65.48 14.58 6.56
C LEU A 11 64.04 14.87 7.03
N SER A 12 63.42 14.32 8.06
CA SER A 12 63.69 13.27 9.04
C SER A 12 62.49 13.25 10.01
N GLY A 13 62.29 12.15 10.75
CA GLY A 13 61.43 12.08 11.94
C GLY A 13 60.68 10.74 12.03
N LEU A 14 61.18 9.73 12.76
CA LEU A 14 60.92 9.44 14.20
C LEU A 14 59.41 9.16 14.47
N ALA A 15 58.95 8.09 15.10
CA ALA A 15 59.56 7.03 15.92
C ALA A 15 58.56 5.85 16.08
N ALA A 16 59.01 4.79 16.77
CA ALA A 16 58.48 3.43 16.88
C ALA A 16 57.26 3.16 17.79
N GLY A 17 56.61 2.00 17.56
CA GLY A 17 55.69 1.24 18.44
C GLY A 17 54.66 0.44 17.62
N GLY A 18 54.38 -0.86 17.78
CA GLY A 18 54.86 -1.95 18.64
C GLY A 18 54.21 -3.27 18.16
N ASP A 19 54.84 -4.42 18.42
CA ASP A 19 54.48 -5.79 17.97
C ASP A 19 53.22 -6.39 18.63
N ASP A 20 52.45 -5.64 19.41
CA ASP A 20 51.38 -6.20 20.25
C ASP A 20 50.07 -6.47 19.48
N ASP A 21 49.84 -5.85 18.33
CA ASP A 21 48.55 -5.97 17.62
C ASP A 21 48.36 -7.33 16.93
N GLU A 22 49.43 -7.99 16.49
CA GLU A 22 49.35 -9.29 15.82
C GLU A 22 48.95 -10.43 16.77
N GLU A 23 49.43 -10.39 18.01
CA GLU A 23 49.16 -11.42 19.02
C GLU A 23 47.69 -11.41 19.47
N TRP A 24 47.09 -10.20 19.56
CA TRP A 24 45.66 -10.04 19.83
C TRP A 24 44.78 -10.53 18.68
N PHE A 25 45.21 -10.34 17.42
CA PHE A 25 44.47 -10.83 16.25
C PHE A 25 44.48 -12.36 16.18
N GLU A 26 45.60 -13.01 16.47
CA GLU A 26 45.67 -14.48 16.52
C GLU A 26 44.81 -15.06 17.65
N ALA A 27 44.89 -14.47 18.85
CA ALA A 27 44.07 -14.92 19.98
C ALA A 27 42.57 -14.77 19.70
N ALA A 28 42.14 -13.69 19.05
CA ALA A 28 40.76 -13.48 18.64
C ALA A 28 40.31 -14.48 17.55
N ALA A 29 41.19 -14.82 16.60
CA ALA A 29 40.90 -15.81 15.56
C ALA A 29 40.73 -17.22 16.15
N ILE A 30 41.58 -17.60 17.12
CA ILE A 30 41.52 -18.89 17.81
C ILE A 30 40.25 -18.97 18.67
N ALA A 31 39.91 -17.92 19.42
CA ALA A 31 38.68 -17.87 20.21
C ALA A 31 37.42 -17.94 19.32
N GLY A 32 37.44 -17.29 18.15
CA GLY A 32 36.39 -17.36 17.14
C GLY A 32 36.25 -18.76 16.54
N ALA A 33 37.35 -19.43 16.24
CA ALA A 33 37.34 -20.82 15.74
C ALA A 33 36.83 -21.80 16.80
N TYR A 34 37.23 -21.63 18.07
CA TYR A 34 36.79 -22.49 19.17
C TYR A 34 35.29 -22.33 19.45
N THR A 35 34.78 -21.10 19.46
CA THR A 35 33.32 -20.84 19.59
C THR A 35 32.54 -21.39 18.40
N MET A 36 33.06 -21.32 17.18
CA MET A 36 32.43 -21.97 16.02
C MET A 36 32.47 -23.50 16.09
N LEU A 37 33.45 -24.11 16.75
CA LEU A 37 33.51 -25.56 16.94
C LEU A 37 32.63 -26.04 18.10
N GLU A 38 32.57 -25.29 19.21
CA GLU A 38 31.74 -25.63 20.38
C GLU A 38 30.24 -25.38 20.15
N TYR A 39 29.88 -24.33 19.39
CA TYR A 39 28.49 -23.96 19.11
C TYR A 39 28.07 -24.25 17.66
N GLY A 40 28.98 -24.75 16.81
CA GLY A 40 28.74 -25.14 15.42
C GLY A 40 28.04 -26.49 15.28
N GLY A 41 26.96 -26.71 16.04
CA GLY A 41 25.92 -27.65 15.65
C GLY A 41 25.20 -27.08 14.43
N ALA A 42 25.85 -27.12 13.26
CA ALA A 42 25.21 -26.78 12.00
C ALA A 42 24.07 -27.78 11.77
N SER A 43 22.87 -27.43 12.22
CA SER A 43 21.65 -28.09 11.79
C SER A 43 21.57 -27.88 10.28
N SER A 44 22.08 -28.86 9.53
CA SER A 44 21.89 -29.00 8.09
C SER A 44 20.38 -28.96 7.83
N LYS A 45 19.87 -27.75 7.56
CA LYS A 45 18.53 -27.60 7.01
C LYS A 45 18.61 -28.28 5.67
N LYS A 46 18.08 -29.50 5.59
CA LYS A 46 17.92 -30.24 4.34
C LYS A 46 17.43 -29.23 3.29
N PRO A 47 18.02 -29.18 2.09
CA PRO A 47 17.58 -28.27 1.05
C PRO A 47 16.06 -28.42 0.98
N ARG A 48 15.34 -27.31 1.21
CA ARG A 48 13.88 -27.33 1.15
C ARG A 48 13.54 -27.96 -0.20
N LYS A 49 12.83 -29.09 -0.18
CA LYS A 49 12.22 -29.61 -1.41
C LYS A 49 11.47 -28.45 -2.03
N ILE A 50 11.94 -27.98 -3.18
CA ILE A 50 11.20 -27.03 -4.00
C ILE A 50 10.02 -27.83 -4.51
N VAL A 51 8.91 -27.78 -3.79
CA VAL A 51 7.65 -28.30 -4.28
C VAL A 51 7.32 -27.43 -5.48
N VAL A 52 7.31 -28.02 -6.67
CA VAL A 52 6.81 -27.37 -7.89
C VAL A 52 5.31 -27.21 -7.69
N GLU A 53 4.93 -26.15 -6.98
CA GLU A 53 3.56 -25.77 -6.68
C GLU A 53 3.00 -25.09 -7.94
N THR A 54 1.85 -25.55 -8.44
CA THR A 54 1.16 -24.82 -9.50
C THR A 54 0.70 -23.46 -8.97
N LYS A 55 0.53 -22.51 -9.86
CA LYS A 55 0.28 -21.10 -9.52
C LYS A 55 -0.99 -20.93 -8.67
N ILE A 56 -2.05 -21.65 -9.04
CA ILE A 56 -3.29 -21.77 -8.27
C ILE A 56 -3.10 -22.53 -6.94
N GLN A 57 -2.21 -23.53 -6.86
CA GLN A 57 -1.95 -24.23 -5.60
C GLN A 57 -1.38 -23.28 -4.55
N TRP A 58 -0.52 -22.33 -4.93
CA TRP A 58 -0.03 -21.30 -4.00
C TRP A 58 -1.18 -20.46 -3.43
N VAL A 59 -2.13 -20.04 -4.28
CA VAL A 59 -3.31 -19.29 -3.83
C VAL A 59 -4.14 -20.13 -2.86
N GLU A 60 -4.47 -21.37 -3.22
CA GLU A 60 -5.27 -22.28 -2.40
C GLU A 60 -4.61 -22.66 -1.06
N ARG A 61 -3.28 -22.79 -1.05
CA ARG A 61 -2.52 -23.01 0.18
C ARG A 61 -2.53 -21.76 1.04
N THR A 62 -2.34 -20.58 0.45
CA THR A 62 -2.36 -19.30 1.17
C THR A 62 -3.75 -19.02 1.76
N LEU A 63 -4.82 -19.39 1.07
CA LEU A 63 -6.20 -19.29 1.57
C LEU A 63 -6.52 -20.26 2.72
N ARG A 64 -5.77 -21.36 2.86
CA ARG A 64 -5.95 -22.33 3.96
C ARG A 64 -5.37 -21.85 5.28
N ASP A 65 -4.35 -21.01 5.23
CA ASP A 65 -3.72 -20.41 6.39
C ASP A 65 -4.35 -19.03 6.67
N SER A 66 -4.96 -18.85 7.83
CA SER A 66 -5.68 -17.61 8.17
C SER A 66 -4.77 -16.39 8.17
N ASP A 67 -3.56 -16.55 8.69
CA ASP A 67 -2.62 -15.45 8.89
C ASP A 67 -1.98 -15.12 7.54
N ALA A 68 -1.53 -16.13 6.80
CA ALA A 68 -1.01 -15.93 5.46
C ALA A 68 -2.06 -15.31 4.53
N CYS A 69 -3.32 -15.76 4.60
CA CYS A 69 -4.42 -15.18 3.82
C CYS A 69 -4.57 -13.68 4.09
N TYR A 70 -4.63 -13.27 5.36
CA TYR A 70 -4.79 -11.86 5.70
C TYR A 70 -3.55 -11.04 5.34
N HIS A 71 -2.35 -11.55 5.60
CA HIS A 71 -1.11 -10.82 5.28
C HIS A 71 -0.87 -10.68 3.78
N MET A 72 -1.21 -11.70 2.99
CA MET A 72 -0.99 -11.70 1.55
C MET A 72 -2.13 -11.03 0.78
N PHE A 73 -3.40 -11.27 1.15
CA PHE A 73 -4.57 -10.79 0.38
C PHE A 73 -5.34 -9.66 1.07
N ARG A 74 -4.95 -9.26 2.30
CA ARG A 74 -5.61 -8.23 3.12
C ARG A 74 -7.06 -8.51 3.46
N MET A 75 -7.46 -9.78 3.41
CA MET A 75 -8.80 -10.21 3.76
C MET A 75 -8.81 -11.65 4.28
N ARG A 76 -9.88 -11.99 4.98
CA ARG A 76 -10.11 -13.37 5.45
C ARG A 76 -10.56 -14.25 4.29
N ARG A 77 -10.30 -15.55 4.39
CA ARG A 77 -10.67 -16.56 3.38
C ARG A 77 -12.11 -16.48 2.91
N LEU A 78 -13.06 -16.37 3.85
CA LEU A 78 -14.49 -16.28 3.50
C LEU A 78 -14.79 -15.04 2.66
N VAL A 79 -14.20 -13.90 3.00
CA VAL A 79 -14.35 -12.65 2.25
C VAL A 79 -13.76 -12.78 0.85
N PHE A 80 -12.62 -13.45 0.71
CA PHE A 80 -12.02 -13.76 -0.59
C PHE A 80 -12.97 -14.56 -1.48
N HIS A 81 -13.55 -15.65 -0.97
CA HIS A 81 -14.48 -16.47 -1.74
C HIS A 81 -15.75 -15.69 -2.12
N ASN A 82 -16.33 -14.94 -1.18
CA ASN A 82 -17.51 -14.11 -1.45
C ASN A 82 -17.21 -13.04 -2.51
N LEU A 83 -16.03 -12.40 -2.44
CA LEU A 83 -15.59 -11.43 -3.44
C LEU A 83 -15.41 -12.12 -4.80
N HIS A 84 -14.73 -13.27 -4.85
CA HIS A 84 -14.52 -14.03 -6.07
C HIS A 84 -15.84 -14.39 -6.76
N GLU A 85 -16.79 -14.98 -6.01
CA GLU A 85 -18.11 -15.33 -6.53
C GLU A 85 -18.88 -14.10 -7.02
N LEU A 86 -18.85 -13.01 -6.26
CA LEU A 86 -19.49 -11.75 -6.64
C LEU A 86 -18.91 -11.20 -7.95
N LEU A 87 -17.58 -11.19 -8.09
CA LEU A 87 -16.89 -10.70 -9.29
C LEU A 87 -17.19 -11.58 -10.50
N VAL A 88 -17.25 -12.91 -10.34
CA VAL A 88 -17.57 -13.83 -11.43
C VAL A 88 -19.04 -13.69 -11.85
N ASN A 89 -19.96 -13.69 -10.89
CA ASN A 89 -21.40 -13.76 -11.16
C ASN A 89 -21.99 -12.43 -11.64
N LYS A 90 -21.55 -11.31 -11.06
CA LYS A 90 -22.16 -9.99 -11.32
C LYS A 90 -21.26 -9.06 -12.12
N TYR A 91 -19.95 -9.15 -11.92
CA TYR A 91 -18.99 -8.24 -12.54
C TYR A 91 -18.17 -8.90 -13.65
N GLY A 92 -18.52 -10.11 -14.09
CA GLY A 92 -17.99 -10.70 -15.34
C GLY A 92 -16.50 -11.07 -15.31
N LEU A 93 -15.92 -11.34 -14.13
CA LEU A 93 -14.58 -11.93 -14.03
C LEU A 93 -14.60 -13.35 -14.61
N LYS A 94 -13.76 -13.62 -15.61
CA LYS A 94 -13.74 -14.91 -16.33
C LYS A 94 -12.41 -15.62 -16.15
N SER A 95 -12.45 -16.95 -16.26
CA SER A 95 -11.24 -17.75 -16.44
C SER A 95 -10.80 -17.69 -17.91
N SER A 96 -9.51 -17.72 -18.13
CA SER A 96 -8.90 -17.91 -19.45
C SER A 96 -8.33 -19.32 -19.58
N ASN A 97 -7.83 -19.67 -20.77
CA ASN A 97 -7.10 -20.92 -20.97
C ASN A 97 -5.77 -20.97 -20.18
N GLU A 98 -5.18 -19.81 -19.87
CA GLU A 98 -3.87 -19.70 -19.21
C GLU A 98 -3.97 -19.56 -17.69
N MET A 99 -5.10 -19.06 -17.18
CA MET A 99 -5.27 -18.69 -15.78
C MET A 99 -6.74 -18.72 -15.36
N CYS A 100 -7.04 -19.37 -14.24
CA CYS A 100 -8.40 -19.34 -13.69
C CYS A 100 -8.67 -18.02 -12.95
N SER A 101 -9.94 -17.62 -12.89
CA SER A 101 -10.36 -16.35 -12.26
C SER A 101 -9.95 -16.21 -10.78
N LYS A 102 -9.83 -17.34 -10.07
CA LYS A 102 -9.40 -17.37 -8.67
C LYS A 102 -7.91 -17.08 -8.51
N GLU A 103 -7.10 -17.62 -9.42
CA GLU A 103 -5.67 -17.33 -9.50
C GLU A 103 -5.47 -15.85 -9.84
N ALA A 104 -6.20 -15.34 -10.84
CA ALA A 104 -6.19 -13.93 -11.22
C ALA A 104 -6.46 -13.01 -10.03
N LEU A 105 -7.57 -13.25 -9.30
CA LEU A 105 -7.90 -12.47 -8.11
C LEU A 105 -6.82 -12.58 -7.02
N GLY A 106 -6.27 -13.79 -6.80
CA GLY A 106 -5.19 -14.01 -5.83
C GLY A 106 -3.93 -13.20 -6.16
N ILE A 107 -3.51 -13.19 -7.43
CA ILE A 107 -2.36 -12.41 -7.87
C ILE A 107 -2.64 -10.91 -7.72
N PHE A 108 -3.81 -10.43 -8.16
CA PHE A 108 -4.22 -9.04 -8.03
C PHE A 108 -4.17 -8.57 -6.56
N LEU A 109 -4.81 -9.31 -5.65
CA LEU A 109 -4.85 -8.96 -4.23
C LEU A 109 -3.47 -9.03 -3.57
N TRP A 110 -2.63 -10.00 -3.96
CA TRP A 110 -1.25 -10.06 -3.47
C TRP A 110 -0.41 -8.87 -3.93
N MET A 111 -0.57 -8.45 -5.19
CA MET A 111 0.10 -7.28 -5.73
C MET A 111 -0.34 -5.99 -5.06
N CYS A 112 -1.64 -5.83 -4.75
CA CYS A 112 -2.16 -4.65 -4.06
C CYS A 112 -1.89 -4.67 -2.54
N GLY A 113 -1.94 -5.85 -1.92
CA GLY A 113 -1.89 -6.00 -0.47
C GLY A 113 -0.52 -5.66 0.12
N ALA A 114 0.55 -6.04 -0.56
CA ALA A 114 1.89 -5.54 -0.29
C ALA A 114 2.43 -5.07 -1.63
N PRO A 115 2.39 -3.76 -1.95
CA PRO A 115 2.66 -3.24 -3.30
C PRO A 115 3.80 -3.98 -4.02
N GLN A 116 3.45 -4.88 -4.94
CA GLN A 116 4.41 -5.65 -5.74
C GLN A 116 4.43 -5.14 -7.17
N SER A 117 5.61 -5.15 -7.77
CA SER A 117 5.75 -4.90 -9.21
C SER A 117 5.25 -6.08 -10.04
N VAL A 118 4.84 -5.81 -11.28
CA VAL A 118 4.53 -6.85 -12.28
C VAL A 118 5.72 -7.81 -12.49
N ARG A 119 6.96 -7.32 -12.30
CA ARG A 119 8.17 -8.15 -12.38
C ARG A 119 8.26 -9.17 -11.25
N GLN A 120 7.93 -8.78 -10.02
CA GLN A 120 7.88 -9.69 -8.87
C GLN A 120 6.75 -10.71 -9.04
N ALA A 121 5.61 -10.31 -9.59
CA ALA A 121 4.55 -11.25 -9.94
C ALA A 121 5.00 -12.24 -11.01
N LYS A 122 5.76 -11.80 -12.03
CA LYS A 122 6.34 -12.69 -13.05
C LYS A 122 7.27 -13.71 -12.42
N ASP A 123 8.19 -13.27 -11.56
CA ASP A 123 9.14 -14.16 -10.91
C ASP A 123 8.43 -15.22 -10.05
N LYS A 124 7.46 -14.77 -9.26
CA LYS A 124 6.71 -15.64 -8.34
C LYS A 124 5.77 -16.63 -9.03
N PHE A 125 5.00 -16.17 -10.02
CA PHE A 125 3.94 -16.95 -10.67
C PHE A 125 4.34 -17.46 -12.04
N THR A 126 5.57 -17.21 -12.50
CA THR A 126 6.13 -17.71 -13.77
C THR A 126 5.18 -17.52 -14.97
N HIS A 127 4.49 -16.39 -15.00
CA HIS A 127 3.68 -15.92 -16.14
C HIS A 127 4.46 -14.87 -16.92
N SER A 128 4.09 -14.66 -18.19
CA SER A 128 4.64 -13.54 -18.96
C SER A 128 4.24 -12.20 -18.32
N LEU A 129 5.04 -11.15 -18.54
CA LEU A 129 4.68 -9.79 -18.08
C LEU A 129 3.35 -9.34 -18.70
N GLU A 130 3.10 -9.72 -19.95
CA GLU A 130 1.86 -9.41 -20.66
C GLU A 130 0.66 -10.08 -19.99
N THR A 131 0.75 -11.39 -19.71
CA THR A 131 -0.33 -12.15 -19.05
C THR A 131 -0.68 -11.55 -17.69
N ILE A 132 0.32 -11.19 -16.88
CA ILE A 132 0.08 -10.58 -15.56
C ILE A 132 -0.56 -9.21 -15.72
N SER A 133 -0.05 -8.37 -16.63
CA SER A 133 -0.60 -7.04 -16.86
C SER A 133 -2.06 -7.11 -17.34
N ARG A 134 -2.35 -7.97 -18.32
CA ARG A 134 -3.70 -8.19 -18.85
C ARG A 134 -4.66 -8.63 -17.76
N MET A 135 -4.31 -9.67 -17.00
CA MET A 135 -5.14 -10.16 -15.91
C MET A 135 -5.33 -9.13 -14.80
N PHE A 136 -4.27 -8.38 -14.44
CA PHE A 136 -4.38 -7.34 -13.40
C PHE A 136 -5.43 -6.30 -13.81
N ASN A 137 -5.42 -5.88 -15.08
CA ASN A 137 -6.40 -4.95 -15.62
C ASN A 137 -7.80 -5.57 -15.70
N GLU A 138 -7.94 -6.84 -16.08
CA GLU A 138 -9.24 -7.53 -16.10
C GLU A 138 -9.88 -7.58 -14.70
N VAL A 139 -9.10 -7.93 -13.66
CA VAL A 139 -9.57 -7.93 -12.27
C VAL A 139 -9.86 -6.49 -11.81
N PHE A 140 -8.98 -5.54 -12.12
CA PHE A 140 -9.15 -4.12 -11.80
C PHE A 140 -10.48 -3.58 -12.33
N GLU A 141 -10.81 -3.83 -13.61
CA GLU A 141 -12.07 -3.37 -14.20
C GLU A 141 -13.31 -4.00 -13.55
N CYS A 142 -13.22 -5.26 -13.11
CA CYS A 142 -14.29 -5.90 -12.35
C CYS A 142 -14.46 -5.25 -10.97
N VAL A 143 -13.34 -5.00 -10.27
CA VAL A 143 -13.34 -4.32 -8.95
C VAL A 143 -13.81 -2.86 -9.07
N ASN A 144 -13.45 -2.17 -10.15
CA ASN A 144 -13.87 -0.79 -10.40
C ASN A 144 -15.39 -0.69 -10.63
N ARG A 145 -15.97 -1.64 -11.37
CA ARG A 145 -17.44 -1.74 -11.48
C ARG A 145 -18.11 -2.10 -10.16
N LEU A 146 -17.50 -2.95 -9.34
CA LEU A 146 -17.97 -3.21 -7.98
C LEU A 146 -17.90 -1.94 -7.12
N ALA A 147 -16.84 -1.13 -7.23
CA ALA A 147 -16.65 0.10 -6.48
C ALA A 147 -17.84 1.06 -6.66
N ALA A 148 -18.36 1.21 -7.87
CA ALA A 148 -19.55 2.02 -8.16
C ALA A 148 -20.82 1.55 -7.43
N ASP A 149 -20.90 0.25 -7.11
CA ASP A 149 -22.03 -0.33 -6.38
C ASP A 149 -21.88 -0.30 -4.87
N VAL A 150 -20.64 -0.25 -4.35
CA VAL A 150 -20.36 -0.32 -2.89
C VAL A 150 -19.97 1.01 -2.29
N ILE A 151 -19.33 1.92 -3.04
CA ILE A 151 -18.95 3.27 -2.59
C ILE A 151 -20.12 4.20 -2.87
N LYS A 152 -21.15 4.11 -2.04
CA LYS A 152 -22.31 4.98 -2.03
C LYS A 152 -23.00 4.94 -0.67
N LEU A 153 -23.81 5.95 -0.40
CA LEU A 153 -24.69 5.94 0.77
C LEU A 153 -25.64 4.73 0.73
N LYS A 154 -25.76 4.03 1.86
CA LYS A 154 -26.78 2.98 2.04
C LYS A 154 -28.18 3.56 2.17
N ASP A 155 -28.31 4.63 2.94
CA ASP A 155 -29.52 5.43 3.08
C ASP A 155 -29.27 6.80 2.44
N PRO A 156 -29.75 7.04 1.21
CA PRO A 156 -29.59 8.33 0.53
C PRO A 156 -30.32 9.47 1.23
N THR A 157 -31.34 9.15 2.02
CA THR A 157 -32.17 10.17 2.67
C THR A 157 -31.48 10.77 3.89
N LEU A 158 -30.52 10.02 4.46
CA LEU A 158 -29.73 10.41 5.62
C LEU A 158 -30.59 10.87 6.81
N PHE A 159 -31.89 10.55 6.90
CA PHE A 159 -32.77 11.05 7.97
C PHE A 159 -32.51 10.37 9.30
N VAL A 160 -32.25 9.07 9.29
CA VAL A 160 -32.05 8.27 10.50
C VAL A 160 -30.69 8.58 11.13
N VAL A 161 -30.67 8.83 12.43
CA VAL A 161 -29.41 8.98 13.18
C VAL A 161 -28.83 7.60 13.43
N HIS A 162 -27.56 7.43 13.07
CA HIS A 162 -26.84 6.17 13.23
C HIS A 162 -26.83 5.71 14.70
N ASP A 163 -27.05 4.41 14.96
CA ASP A 163 -27.19 3.86 16.32
C ASP A 163 -26.04 4.22 17.25
N LYS A 164 -24.80 4.19 16.74
CA LYS A 164 -23.59 4.61 17.49
C LYS A 164 -23.68 6.03 18.04
N LEU A 165 -24.36 6.95 17.37
CA LEU A 165 -24.52 8.33 17.85
C LEU A 165 -25.59 8.47 18.92
N GLN A 166 -26.49 7.49 19.07
CA GLN A 166 -27.54 7.51 20.10
C GLN A 166 -26.96 7.24 21.50
N GLU A 167 -25.72 6.75 21.60
CA GLU A 167 -25.01 6.61 22.88
C GLU A 167 -24.82 8.00 23.54
N PRO A 168 -25.14 8.18 24.83
CA PRO A 168 -25.13 9.51 25.48
C PRO A 168 -23.80 10.28 25.37
N LYS A 169 -22.67 9.57 25.39
CA LYS A 169 -21.33 10.17 25.24
C LYS A 169 -21.08 10.78 23.86
N PHE A 170 -21.74 10.28 22.81
CA PHE A 170 -21.58 10.78 21.45
C PHE A 170 -22.70 11.73 21.06
N TRP A 171 -23.92 11.44 21.50
CA TRP A 171 -25.11 12.24 21.20
C TRP A 171 -24.92 13.73 21.54
N LEU A 172 -24.31 14.03 22.69
CA LEU A 172 -24.12 15.42 23.15
C LEU A 172 -23.20 16.24 22.22
N HIS A 173 -22.23 15.59 21.57
CA HIS A 173 -21.17 16.26 20.80
C HIS A 173 -21.37 16.14 19.28
N PHE A 174 -22.01 15.08 18.83
CA PHE A 174 -22.09 14.70 17.41
C PHE A 174 -23.53 14.54 16.94
N LYS A 175 -24.50 15.17 17.63
CA LYS A 175 -25.89 15.24 17.18
C LYS A 175 -25.93 15.69 15.72
N ASN A 176 -26.68 14.97 14.88
CA ASN A 176 -26.87 15.20 13.44
C ASN A 176 -25.61 15.05 12.56
N CYS A 177 -24.48 14.58 13.09
CA CYS A 177 -23.35 14.20 12.26
C CYS A 177 -23.71 12.97 11.40
N ILE A 178 -23.30 12.97 10.13
CA ILE A 178 -23.59 11.87 9.17
C ILE A 178 -22.33 11.09 8.74
N GLY A 179 -21.16 11.57 9.13
CA GLY A 179 -19.89 10.93 8.80
C GLY A 179 -18.72 11.88 8.93
N ALA A 180 -17.59 11.49 8.35
CA ALA A 180 -16.38 12.30 8.30
C ALA A 180 -15.88 12.46 6.87
N ILE A 181 -15.27 13.60 6.57
CA ILE A 181 -14.49 13.84 5.36
C ILE A 181 -13.04 14.06 5.76
N ASP A 182 -12.13 13.37 5.10
CA ASP A 182 -10.71 13.57 5.29
C ASP A 182 -9.93 13.37 3.98
N GLY A 183 -8.76 14.00 3.93
CA GLY A 183 -7.78 13.86 2.86
C GLY A 183 -6.66 12.90 3.24
N THR A 184 -6.18 12.12 2.29
CA THR A 184 -5.02 11.24 2.48
C THR A 184 -4.07 11.30 1.29
N HIS A 185 -2.77 11.19 1.57
CA HIS A 185 -1.73 11.22 0.54
C HIS A 185 -1.27 9.80 0.22
N ILE A 186 -1.44 9.40 -1.04
CA ILE A 186 -0.93 8.13 -1.56
C ILE A 186 0.37 8.42 -2.31
N PRO A 187 1.52 7.83 -1.93
CA PRO A 187 2.78 7.99 -2.65
C PRO A 187 2.65 7.54 -4.12
N VAL A 188 3.21 8.31 -5.04
CA VAL A 188 3.20 7.99 -6.47
C VAL A 188 4.55 8.29 -7.13
N ILE A 189 4.83 7.56 -8.21
CA ILE A 189 5.96 7.84 -9.10
C ILE A 189 5.40 8.54 -10.33
N VAL A 190 5.86 9.77 -10.57
CA VAL A 190 5.46 10.59 -11.73
C VAL A 190 6.69 11.02 -12.53
N PRO A 191 6.54 11.30 -13.84
CA PRO A 191 7.63 11.85 -14.64
C PRO A 191 8.21 13.14 -14.04
N SER A 192 9.50 13.41 -14.24
CA SER A 192 10.20 14.56 -13.66
C SER A 192 9.50 15.89 -13.94
N SER A 193 8.92 16.06 -15.14
CA SER A 193 8.17 17.25 -15.53
C SER A 193 6.90 17.52 -14.70
N LYS A 194 6.38 16.50 -14.00
CA LYS A 194 5.17 16.59 -13.16
C LYS A 194 5.47 16.50 -11.66
N GLN A 195 6.72 16.30 -11.25
CA GLN A 195 7.05 16.12 -9.83
C GLN A 195 6.70 17.34 -8.97
N LEU A 196 7.01 18.55 -9.45
CA LEU A 196 6.77 19.78 -8.68
C LEU A 196 5.31 19.95 -8.22
N VAL A 197 4.34 19.53 -9.04
CA VAL A 197 2.91 19.63 -8.66
C VAL A 197 2.45 18.48 -7.76
N HIS A 198 3.17 17.35 -7.73
CA HIS A 198 2.83 16.21 -6.86
C HIS A 198 3.54 16.24 -5.51
N ILE A 199 4.57 17.07 -5.36
CA ILE A 199 5.24 17.29 -4.07
C ILE A 199 4.38 18.24 -3.25
N GLY A 200 3.78 17.71 -2.19
CA GLY A 200 3.04 18.50 -1.20
C GLY A 200 3.88 18.81 0.04
N ARG A 201 3.19 19.13 1.13
CA ARG A 201 3.80 19.37 2.45
C ARG A 201 4.64 18.19 2.98
N HIS A 202 4.36 16.98 2.53
CA HIS A 202 5.06 15.78 2.99
C HIS A 202 6.40 15.54 2.26
N GLU A 203 6.82 16.43 1.37
CA GLU A 203 8.11 16.41 0.67
C GLU A 203 8.35 15.18 -0.23
N TYR A 204 7.34 14.34 -0.44
CA TYR A 204 7.34 13.26 -1.44
C TYR A 204 6.23 13.46 -2.47
N CYS A 205 6.45 12.92 -3.68
CA CYS A 205 5.43 12.88 -4.73
C CYS A 205 4.24 12.04 -4.28
N SER A 206 3.07 12.65 -4.19
CA SER A 206 1.84 11.99 -3.79
C SER A 206 0.66 12.38 -4.68
N GLN A 207 -0.38 11.56 -4.65
CA GLN A 207 -1.72 11.96 -5.02
C GLN A 207 -2.52 12.19 -3.74
N ASN A 208 -3.21 13.32 -3.67
CA ASN A 208 -4.19 13.57 -2.62
C ASN A 208 -5.51 12.89 -3.00
N VAL A 209 -6.07 12.14 -2.06
CA VAL A 209 -7.34 11.43 -2.17
C VAL A 209 -8.23 11.93 -1.04
N MET A 210 -9.39 12.46 -1.40
CA MET A 210 -10.41 12.84 -0.43
C MET A 210 -11.45 11.72 -0.35
N ALA A 211 -11.83 11.35 0.87
CA ALA A 211 -12.86 10.34 1.08
C ALA A 211 -13.88 10.79 2.12
N VAL A 212 -15.12 10.35 1.95
CA VAL A 212 -16.22 10.48 2.90
C VAL A 212 -16.49 9.10 3.49
N CYS A 213 -16.56 9.02 4.81
CA CYS A 213 -16.80 7.79 5.56
C CYS A 213 -18.04 7.90 6.45
N ASP A 214 -18.85 6.84 6.49
CA ASP A 214 -19.92 6.69 7.47
C ASP A 214 -19.40 6.15 8.83
N PHE A 215 -20.29 6.07 9.82
CA PHE A 215 -19.96 5.54 11.16
C PHE A 215 -19.69 4.04 11.20
N ASP A 216 -19.98 3.32 10.13
CA ASP A 216 -19.66 1.91 9.94
C ASP A 216 -18.28 1.72 9.28
N MET A 217 -17.50 2.80 9.14
CA MET A 217 -16.18 2.83 8.50
C MET A 217 -16.24 2.42 7.02
N ARG A 218 -17.36 2.73 6.34
CA ARG A 218 -17.50 2.52 4.89
C ARG A 218 -17.30 3.82 4.16
N PHE A 219 -16.52 3.76 3.09
CA PHE A 219 -16.43 4.86 2.14
C PHE A 219 -17.77 5.03 1.41
N THR A 220 -18.34 6.22 1.48
CA THR A 220 -19.59 6.58 0.77
C THR A 220 -19.32 7.47 -0.44
N PHE A 221 -18.14 8.09 -0.50
CA PHE A 221 -17.67 8.88 -1.62
C PHE A 221 -16.14 8.94 -1.59
N VAL A 222 -15.48 8.85 -2.75
CA VAL A 222 -14.03 8.96 -2.88
C VAL A 222 -13.70 9.74 -4.14
N VAL A 223 -12.79 10.71 -4.03
CA VAL A 223 -12.22 11.44 -5.17
C VAL A 223 -10.71 11.27 -5.16
N THR A 224 -10.18 10.76 -6.26
CA THR A 224 -8.76 10.46 -6.45
C THR A 224 -8.16 11.31 -7.58
N GLY A 225 -6.83 11.27 -7.71
CA GLY A 225 -6.12 11.83 -8.87
C GLY A 225 -5.73 13.30 -8.73
N TRP A 226 -5.92 13.90 -7.55
CA TRP A 226 -5.40 15.23 -7.28
C TRP A 226 -3.90 15.19 -7.02
N PRO A 227 -3.12 16.16 -7.52
CA PRO A 227 -1.70 16.26 -7.19
C PRO A 227 -1.51 16.48 -5.69
N GLY A 228 -0.43 15.94 -5.10
CA GLY A 228 -0.13 16.05 -3.68
C GLY A 228 0.05 17.48 -3.15
N SER A 229 0.28 18.47 -4.01
CA SER A 229 0.28 19.88 -3.61
C SER A 229 -1.13 20.47 -3.43
N ALA A 230 -2.18 19.79 -3.90
CA ALA A 230 -3.54 20.30 -3.82
C ALA A 230 -4.05 20.27 -2.38
N HIS A 231 -4.56 21.42 -1.91
CA HIS A 231 -5.18 21.55 -0.61
C HIS A 231 -6.53 20.84 -0.54
N ASP A 232 -6.82 20.20 0.60
CA ASP A 232 -8.05 19.45 0.85
C ASP A 232 -9.32 20.29 0.57
N THR A 233 -9.31 21.57 0.95
CA THR A 233 -10.40 22.53 0.66
C THR A 233 -10.66 22.73 -0.82
N ARG A 234 -9.61 22.75 -1.65
CA ARG A 234 -9.77 22.88 -3.10
C ARG A 234 -10.43 21.63 -3.67
N ILE A 235 -9.98 20.45 -3.23
CA ILE A 235 -10.54 19.16 -3.67
C ILE A 235 -12.01 19.07 -3.26
N PHE A 236 -12.33 19.47 -2.04
CA PHE A 236 -13.69 19.49 -1.52
C PHE A 236 -14.62 20.40 -2.31
N LEU A 237 -14.25 21.68 -2.49
CA LEU A 237 -15.05 22.64 -3.25
C LEU A 237 -15.26 22.20 -4.70
N ASP A 238 -14.22 21.67 -5.35
CA ASP A 238 -14.34 21.15 -6.71
C ASP A 238 -15.26 19.91 -6.77
N SER A 239 -15.22 19.06 -5.74
CA SER A 239 -16.07 17.86 -5.64
C SER A 239 -17.55 18.21 -5.51
N LEU A 240 -17.89 19.25 -4.75
CA LEU A 240 -19.28 19.72 -4.61
C LEU A 240 -19.88 20.19 -5.93
N VAL A 241 -19.04 20.73 -6.83
CA VAL A 241 -19.48 21.24 -8.14
C VAL A 241 -19.46 20.14 -9.20
N LYS A 242 -18.32 19.47 -9.40
CA LYS A 242 -18.15 18.48 -10.49
C LYS A 242 -18.87 17.17 -10.24
N HIS A 243 -18.99 16.77 -8.98
CA HIS A 243 -19.62 15.51 -8.58
C HIS A 243 -20.94 15.77 -7.86
N LYS A 244 -21.63 16.87 -8.14
CA LYS A 244 -22.86 17.29 -7.46
C LYS A 244 -23.90 16.17 -7.32
N ASP A 245 -24.09 15.38 -8.38
CA ASP A 245 -25.10 14.31 -8.41
C ASP A 245 -24.71 13.06 -7.61
N TYR A 246 -23.43 12.90 -7.29
CA TYR A 246 -22.88 11.73 -6.58
C TYR A 246 -22.39 12.08 -5.18
N PHE A 247 -22.05 13.34 -4.93
CA PHE A 247 -21.58 13.79 -3.64
C PHE A 247 -22.72 13.68 -2.62
N PRO A 248 -22.50 13.03 -1.48
CA PRO A 248 -23.54 12.79 -0.48
C PRO A 248 -23.82 14.06 0.32
N HIS A 249 -24.58 14.99 -0.25
CA HIS A 249 -24.89 16.28 0.38
C HIS A 249 -25.66 16.06 1.69
N PRO A 250 -25.25 16.73 2.79
CA PRO A 250 -25.99 16.65 4.04
C PRO A 250 -27.39 17.27 3.84
N PRO A 251 -28.46 16.62 4.33
CA PRO A 251 -29.76 17.26 4.49
C PRO A 251 -29.70 18.46 5.45
N GLU A 252 -30.77 19.25 5.47
CA GLU A 252 -30.91 20.35 6.42
C GLU A 252 -30.67 19.86 7.87
N GLU A 253 -29.99 20.69 8.66
CA GLU A 253 -29.56 20.41 10.05
C GLU A 253 -28.53 19.28 10.24
N LYS A 254 -28.02 18.66 9.17
CA LYS A 254 -26.96 17.63 9.21
C LYS A 254 -25.62 18.14 8.72
N TYR A 255 -24.54 17.49 9.15
CA TYR A 255 -23.18 17.90 8.78
C TYR A 255 -22.18 16.73 8.78
N TYR A 256 -21.06 16.93 8.08
CA TYR A 256 -19.88 16.07 8.19
C TYR A 256 -18.89 16.65 9.19
N LEU A 257 -18.21 15.78 9.93
CA LEU A 257 -16.99 16.15 10.63
C LEU A 257 -15.84 16.26 9.63
N VAL A 258 -15.02 17.30 9.78
CA VAL A 258 -13.91 17.59 8.89
C VAL A 258 -12.73 18.13 9.69
N ASP A 259 -11.50 17.96 9.20
CA ASP A 259 -10.34 18.65 9.78
C ASP A 259 -10.51 20.18 9.65
N SER A 260 -9.85 20.91 10.54
CA SER A 260 -9.68 22.36 10.57
C SER A 260 -9.27 23.01 9.24
N ARG A 261 -8.71 22.22 8.32
CA ARG A 261 -8.31 22.67 6.98
C ARG A 261 -9.51 22.95 6.07
N TYR A 262 -10.66 22.34 6.34
CA TYR A 262 -11.89 22.49 5.58
C TYR A 262 -12.69 23.74 6.01
N PRO A 263 -13.49 24.32 5.11
CA PRO A 263 -14.30 25.50 5.42
C PRO A 263 -15.39 25.19 6.45
N LYS A 264 -15.52 26.07 7.46
CA LYS A 264 -16.42 25.87 8.62
C LYS A 264 -17.91 26.10 8.33
N LYS A 265 -18.23 26.77 7.23
CA LYS A 265 -19.61 27.06 6.80
C LYS A 265 -19.61 27.25 5.29
N MET A 266 -20.49 26.57 4.59
CA MET A 266 -20.80 26.88 3.21
C MET A 266 -22.23 27.38 3.16
N ASP A 267 -22.42 28.61 2.69
CA ASP A 267 -23.72 29.06 2.22
C ASP A 267 -23.87 28.47 0.81
N ILE A 268 -24.58 27.34 0.71
CA ILE A 268 -24.91 26.68 -0.57
C ILE A 268 -26.31 27.13 -1.00
#